data_AF-A0A496PRV9-F1
#
_entry.id   AF-A0A496PRV9-F1
#
_cell.length_a   1.000
_cell.length_b   1.000
_cell.length_c   1.000
_cell.angle_alpha   90.00
_cell.angle_beta   90.00
_cell.angle_gamma   90.00
#
_symmetry.space_group_name_H-M   'P 1'
#
loop_
_entity.id
_entity.type
_entity.pdbx_description
1 polymer ?
#
loop_
_entity_poly.entity_id
_entity_poly.type
_entity_poly.pdbx_seq_one_letter_code
_entity_poly.pdbx_strand_id
1 'polypeptide(L)'
;MRYTMIFHKLMVALLLLTILVISNGCTRSFTVVKAQPKTQVNSSNRERYDPNRTPTVAEEHLHEGLILFRSGNFQQARHHFKQAIADNPHGWSGHYYLARVMMRQEEYTAAMEHLYVGLDLAPNEPRTRSDIYRSIAECLELQGELARAELNYRTALNLFPESTPAKQGLARLQDRDQTIPR
;
A
#
# COMPACT_ATOMS: atom_id res chain seq x y z
N MET A 1 -51.39 -7.20 49.40
CA MET A 1 -50.35 -8.26 49.35
C MET A 1 -50.28 -9.04 48.03
N ARG A 2 -51.28 -9.01 47.13
CA ARG A 2 -51.20 -9.69 45.81
C ARG A 2 -50.30 -8.98 44.79
N TYR A 3 -50.24 -7.65 44.79
CA TYR A 3 -49.44 -6.88 43.82
C TYR A 3 -47.93 -7.02 44.01
N THR A 4 -47.44 -7.16 45.24
CA THR A 4 -46.00 -7.33 45.52
C THR A 4 -45.47 -8.67 45.01
N MET A 5 -46.25 -9.75 45.07
CA MET A 5 -45.87 -11.05 44.50
C MET A 5 -45.89 -11.05 42.97
N ILE A 6 -46.83 -10.33 42.35
CA ILE A 6 -46.90 -10.18 40.88
C ILE A 6 -45.71 -9.35 40.39
N PHE A 7 -45.38 -8.25 41.06
CA PHE A 7 -44.23 -7.41 40.72
C PHE A 7 -42.91 -8.15 40.86
N HIS A 8 -42.74 -8.94 41.93
CA HIS A 8 -41.54 -9.74 42.13
C HIS A 8 -41.39 -10.84 41.07
N LYS A 9 -42.48 -11.53 40.71
CA LYS A 9 -42.48 -12.52 39.62
C LYS A 9 -42.18 -11.88 38.26
N LEU A 10 -42.69 -10.68 37.99
CA LEU A 10 -42.41 -9.94 36.75
C LEU A 10 -40.94 -9.49 36.68
N MET A 11 -40.38 -9.03 37.80
CA MET A 11 -38.99 -8.59 37.88
C MET A 11 -37.99 -9.75 37.74
N VAL A 12 -38.29 -10.92 38.32
CA VAL A 12 -37.49 -12.15 38.15
C VAL A 12 -37.60 -12.67 36.72
N ALA A 13 -38.79 -12.61 36.10
CA ALA A 13 -38.96 -13.00 34.69
C ALA A 13 -38.19 -12.09 33.72
N LEU A 14 -38.15 -10.76 33.98
CA LEU A 14 -37.37 -9.81 33.20
C LEU A 14 -35.86 -10.04 33.37
N LEU A 15 -35.38 -10.31 34.58
CA LEU A 15 -33.97 -10.66 34.82
C LEU A 15 -33.57 -11.95 34.09
N LEU A 16 -34.40 -12.99 34.13
CA LEU A 16 -34.13 -14.26 33.42
C LEU A 16 -34.15 -14.09 31.89
N LEU A 17 -35.03 -13.24 31.35
CA LEU A 17 -35.06 -12.91 29.92
C LEU A 17 -33.80 -12.16 29.47
N THR A 18 -33.26 -11.25 30.27
CA THR A 18 -32.00 -10.56 29.94
C THR A 18 -30.79 -11.50 29.93
N ILE A 19 -30.75 -12.49 30.83
CA ILE A 19 -29.67 -13.49 30.87
C ILE A 19 -29.72 -14.40 29.62
N LEU A 20 -30.92 -14.73 29.12
CA LEU A 20 -31.10 -15.55 27.91
C LEU A 20 -30.73 -14.79 26.61
N VAL A 21 -30.86 -13.47 26.60
CA VAL A 21 -30.43 -12.64 25.45
C VAL A 21 -28.90 -12.53 25.38
N ILE A 22 -28.20 -12.57 26.53
CA ILE A 22 -26.73 -12.57 26.58
C ILE A 22 -26.18 -13.94 26.14
N SER A 23 -26.85 -15.06 26.43
CA SER A 23 -26.43 -16.40 25.98
C SER A 23 -26.72 -16.69 24.52
N ASN A 24 -27.66 -15.97 23.90
CA ASN A 24 -27.93 -15.99 22.46
C ASN A 24 -27.12 -14.92 21.71
N GLY A 25 -26.08 -14.37 22.34
CA GLY A 25 -24.98 -13.64 21.71
C GLY A 25 -24.25 -14.56 20.74
N CYS A 26 -24.88 -14.74 19.58
CA CYS A 26 -24.44 -15.50 18.45
C CYS A 26 -22.94 -15.29 18.26
N THR A 27 -22.20 -16.37 18.47
CA THR A 27 -20.84 -16.56 18.00
C THR A 27 -20.78 -16.07 16.57
N ARG A 28 -20.35 -14.82 16.39
CA ARG A 28 -19.92 -14.34 15.08
C ARG A 28 -18.69 -15.15 14.80
N SER A 29 -18.90 -16.23 14.05
CA SER A 29 -17.87 -17.09 13.53
C SER A 29 -16.85 -16.21 12.85
N PHE A 30 -15.76 -15.91 13.56
CA PHE A 30 -14.51 -15.63 12.91
C PHE A 30 -14.20 -16.90 12.15
N THR A 31 -14.59 -16.96 10.88
CA THR A 31 -13.84 -17.75 9.93
C THR A 31 -12.43 -17.19 10.07
N VAL A 32 -11.58 -17.92 10.79
CA VAL A 32 -10.15 -17.87 10.56
C VAL A 32 -10.06 -18.09 9.06
N VAL A 33 -9.87 -17.00 8.29
CA VAL A 33 -9.27 -17.10 6.97
C VAL A 33 -7.99 -17.83 7.29
N LYS A 34 -8.00 -19.14 7.02
CA LYS A 34 -6.85 -20.02 7.17
C LYS A 34 -5.76 -19.23 6.48
N ALA A 35 -4.83 -18.69 7.27
CA ALA A 35 -3.71 -17.94 6.74
C ALA A 35 -3.17 -18.84 5.64
N GLN A 36 -3.35 -18.41 4.39
CA GLN A 36 -2.83 -19.19 3.28
C GLN A 36 -1.36 -19.38 3.64
N PRO A 37 -0.86 -20.62 3.67
CA PRO A 37 0.52 -20.86 4.02
C PRO A 37 1.29 -19.93 3.10
N LYS A 38 2.09 -18.99 3.67
CA LYS A 38 2.89 -18.01 2.95
C LYS A 38 3.41 -18.73 1.73
N THR A 39 2.74 -18.55 0.59
CA THR A 39 3.03 -19.35 -0.58
C THR A 39 4.46 -18.98 -0.85
N GLN A 40 5.33 -19.98 -0.76
CA GLN A 40 6.76 -19.81 -0.96
C GLN A 40 6.89 -18.82 -2.10
N VAL A 41 7.38 -17.61 -1.80
CA VAL A 41 7.64 -16.60 -2.82
C VAL A 41 8.53 -17.34 -3.78
N ASN A 42 7.93 -17.76 -4.90
CA ASN A 42 8.56 -18.71 -5.77
C ASN A 42 9.71 -17.90 -6.34
N SER A 43 10.90 -18.19 -5.84
CA SER A 43 12.15 -17.49 -6.19
C SER A 43 12.51 -17.72 -7.66
N SER A 44 11.61 -18.36 -8.41
CA SER A 44 11.54 -18.56 -9.85
C SER A 44 10.92 -17.40 -10.63
N ASN A 45 10.21 -16.45 -10.01
CA ASN A 45 9.74 -15.22 -10.72
C ASN A 45 10.82 -14.12 -10.77
N ARG A 46 12.08 -14.48 -10.49
CA ARG A 46 13.22 -13.63 -10.83
C ARG A 46 13.27 -13.59 -12.34
N GLU A 47 12.77 -12.53 -12.96
CA GLU A 47 12.95 -12.26 -14.39
C GLU A 47 14.45 -12.27 -14.68
N ARG A 48 14.96 -13.43 -15.08
CA ARG A 48 16.34 -13.56 -15.57
C ARG A 48 16.35 -12.77 -16.86
N TYR A 49 17.02 -11.63 -16.86
CA TYR A 49 17.19 -10.81 -18.05
C TYR A 49 17.93 -11.66 -19.10
N ASP A 50 17.19 -12.04 -20.14
CA ASP A 50 17.71 -12.73 -21.32
C ASP A 50 17.57 -11.75 -22.49
N PRO A 51 18.66 -11.17 -23.00
CA PRO A 51 18.59 -10.18 -24.07
C PRO A 51 18.03 -10.75 -25.39
N ASN A 52 17.89 -12.07 -25.52
CA ASN A 52 17.37 -12.73 -26.71
C ASN A 52 15.91 -13.20 -26.57
N ARG A 53 15.29 -13.02 -25.39
CA ARG A 53 13.87 -13.36 -25.24
C ARG A 53 12.99 -12.26 -25.81
N THR A 54 11.86 -12.66 -26.39
CA THR A 54 10.80 -11.72 -26.77
C THR A 54 10.21 -11.08 -25.50
N PRO A 55 9.99 -9.74 -25.48
CA PRO A 55 9.25 -9.10 -24.41
C PRO A 55 7.88 -9.77 -24.21
N THR A 56 7.44 -9.83 -22.97
CA THR A 56 6.07 -10.21 -22.64
C THR A 56 5.11 -9.05 -22.92
N VAL A 57 3.82 -9.35 -23.11
CA VAL A 57 2.77 -8.32 -23.29
C VAL A 57 2.75 -7.33 -22.12
N ALA A 58 2.96 -7.82 -20.89
CA ALA A 58 3.08 -6.96 -19.71
C ALA A 58 4.26 -5.98 -19.81
N GLU A 59 5.42 -6.42 -20.29
CA GLU A 59 6.61 -5.59 -20.47
C GLU A 59 6.44 -4.58 -21.61
N GLU A 60 5.73 -4.94 -22.69
CA GLU A 60 5.38 -4.03 -23.78
C GLU A 60 4.48 -2.91 -23.27
N HIS A 61 3.40 -3.24 -22.56
CA HIS A 61 2.54 -2.24 -21.92
C HIS A 61 3.31 -1.39 -20.91
N LEU A 62 4.21 -1.98 -20.13
CA LEU A 62 5.06 -1.22 -19.20
C LEU A 62 5.97 -0.24 -19.96
N HIS A 63 6.59 -0.67 -21.06
CA HIS A 63 7.46 0.17 -21.88
C HIS A 63 6.72 1.36 -22.49
N GLU A 64 5.56 1.11 -23.11
CA GLU A 64 4.72 2.16 -23.68
C GLU A 64 4.21 3.13 -22.61
N GLY A 65 3.76 2.60 -21.47
CA GLY A 65 3.36 3.42 -20.33
C GLY A 65 4.49 4.34 -19.85
N LEU A 66 5.74 3.86 -19.86
CA LEU A 66 6.91 4.67 -19.50
C LEU A 66 7.22 5.77 -20.51
N ILE A 67 7.10 5.49 -21.82
CA ILE A 67 7.24 6.51 -22.86
C ILE A 67 6.20 7.61 -22.63
N LEU A 68 4.93 7.22 -22.48
CA LEU A 68 3.82 8.15 -22.26
C LEU A 68 3.97 8.96 -20.97
N PHE A 69 4.43 8.32 -19.89
CA PHE A 69 4.69 8.99 -18.61
C PHE A 69 5.76 10.07 -18.74
N ARG A 70 6.87 9.78 -19.44
CA ARG A 70 7.95 10.75 -19.69
C ARG A 70 7.49 11.92 -20.55
N SER A 71 6.59 11.65 -21.49
CA SER A 71 5.97 12.67 -22.36
C SER A 71 4.85 13.47 -21.67
N GLY A 72 4.51 13.17 -20.41
CA GLY A 72 3.45 13.86 -19.66
C GLY A 72 2.02 13.40 -20.00
N ASN A 73 1.86 12.37 -20.83
CA ASN A 73 0.57 11.81 -21.23
C ASN A 73 0.02 10.87 -20.14
N PHE A 74 -0.26 11.41 -18.96
CA PHE A 74 -0.55 10.63 -17.76
C PHE A 74 -1.78 9.72 -17.87
N GLN A 75 -2.83 10.14 -18.59
CA GLN A 75 -4.02 9.31 -18.78
C GLN A 75 -3.73 8.05 -19.61
N GLN A 76 -2.98 8.19 -20.70
CA GLN A 76 -2.59 7.05 -21.53
C GLN A 76 -1.57 6.17 -20.80
N ALA A 77 -0.61 6.77 -20.09
CA ALA A 77 0.33 6.04 -19.24
C ALA A 77 -0.41 5.18 -18.20
N ARG A 78 -1.45 5.74 -17.55
CA ARG A 78 -2.30 5.01 -16.60
C ARG A 78 -2.95 3.79 -17.24
N HIS A 79 -3.47 3.93 -18.45
CA HIS A 79 -4.09 2.83 -19.19
C HIS A 79 -3.09 1.69 -19.43
N HIS A 80 -1.90 2.01 -19.95
CA HIS A 80 -0.86 1.02 -20.20
C HIS A 80 -0.36 0.35 -18.92
N PHE A 81 -0.14 1.09 -17.82
CA PHE A 81 0.25 0.45 -16.55
C PHE A 81 -0.84 -0.45 -15.97
N LYS A 82 -2.12 -0.11 -16.15
CA LYS A 82 -3.23 -1.01 -15.77
C LYS A 82 -3.25 -2.29 -16.60
N GLN A 83 -2.98 -2.20 -17.90
CA GLN A 83 -2.85 -3.39 -18.77
C GLN A 83 -1.66 -4.26 -18.33
N ALA A 84 -0.49 -3.65 -18.07
CA ALA A 84 0.68 -4.37 -17.58
C ALA A 84 0.41 -5.12 -16.25
N ILE A 85 -0.35 -4.51 -15.33
CA ILE A 85 -0.77 -5.17 -14.07
C ILE A 85 -1.78 -6.29 -14.35
N ALA A 86 -2.71 -6.11 -15.29
CA ALA A 86 -3.69 -7.14 -15.64
C ALA A 86 -3.00 -8.40 -16.21
N ASP A 87 -1.95 -8.21 -17.02
CA ASP A 87 -1.18 -9.30 -17.62
C ASP A 87 -0.16 -9.92 -16.65
N ASN A 88 0.43 -9.11 -15.75
CA ASN A 88 1.32 -9.59 -14.70
C ASN A 88 0.98 -8.95 -13.33
N PRO A 89 0.03 -9.53 -12.58
CA PRO A 89 -0.38 -9.02 -11.27
C PRO A 89 0.72 -9.11 -10.19
N HIS A 90 1.77 -9.89 -10.44
CA HIS A 90 2.91 -10.05 -9.52
C HIS A 90 4.12 -9.20 -9.92
N GLY A 91 4.00 -8.37 -10.95
CA GLY A 91 5.02 -7.43 -11.38
C GLY A 91 5.00 -6.14 -10.55
N TRP A 92 6.03 -5.92 -9.72
CA TRP A 92 6.14 -4.73 -8.87
C TRP A 92 6.15 -3.41 -9.67
N SER A 93 6.73 -3.43 -10.87
CA SER A 93 6.97 -2.25 -11.70
C SER A 93 5.67 -1.60 -12.18
N GLY A 94 4.68 -2.40 -12.59
CA GLY A 94 3.36 -1.91 -12.99
C GLY A 94 2.69 -1.13 -11.86
N HIS A 95 2.67 -1.69 -10.65
CA HIS A 95 2.14 -1.02 -9.45
C HIS A 95 2.92 0.25 -9.12
N TYR A 96 4.25 0.21 -9.13
CA TYR A 96 5.09 1.37 -8.87
C TYR A 96 4.83 2.53 -9.86
N TYR A 97 4.81 2.26 -11.16
CA TYR A 97 4.62 3.33 -12.14
C TYR A 97 3.17 3.82 -12.23
N LEU A 98 2.18 2.96 -11.96
CA LEU A 98 0.80 3.39 -11.81
C LEU A 98 0.65 4.35 -10.62
N ALA A 99 1.30 4.05 -9.48
CA ALA A 99 1.31 4.97 -8.36
C ALA A 99 1.98 6.31 -8.71
N ARG A 100 3.09 6.29 -9.46
CA ARG A 100 3.73 7.54 -9.92
C ARG A 100 2.82 8.37 -10.81
N VAL A 101 2.00 7.75 -11.66
CA VAL A 101 0.96 8.45 -12.43
C VAL A 101 -0.08 9.06 -11.49
N MET A 102 -0.58 8.29 -10.52
CA MET A 102 -1.57 8.76 -9.55
C MET A 102 -1.05 9.96 -8.73
N MET A 103 0.22 9.95 -8.32
CA MET A 103 0.85 11.09 -7.65
C MET A 103 0.85 12.36 -8.53
N ARG A 104 1.07 12.22 -9.84
CA ARG A 104 0.98 13.35 -10.80
C ARG A 104 -0.45 13.85 -11.01
N GLN A 105 -1.44 13.02 -10.68
CA GLN A 105 -2.86 13.33 -10.72
C GLN A 105 -3.40 13.73 -9.33
N GLU A 106 -2.52 13.89 -8.34
CA GLU A 106 -2.86 14.22 -6.95
C GLU A 106 -3.74 13.16 -6.23
N GLU A 107 -3.81 11.94 -6.78
CA GLU A 107 -4.52 10.79 -6.23
C GLU A 107 -3.65 10.07 -5.18
N TYR A 108 -3.21 10.78 -4.14
CA TYR A 108 -2.18 10.32 -3.20
C TYR A 108 -2.56 9.06 -2.42
N THR A 109 -3.81 8.95 -1.97
CA THR A 109 -4.28 7.77 -1.22
C THR A 109 -4.23 6.50 -2.08
N ALA A 110 -4.69 6.59 -3.34
CA ALA A 110 -4.63 5.46 -4.26
C ALA A 110 -3.18 5.13 -4.66
N ALA A 111 -2.32 6.14 -4.80
CA ALA A 111 -0.91 5.93 -5.06
C ALA A 111 -0.23 5.14 -3.94
N MET A 112 -0.51 5.48 -2.68
CA MET A 112 0.00 4.76 -1.50
C MET A 112 -0.35 3.27 -1.52
N GLU A 113 -1.59 2.91 -1.88
CA GLU A 113 -2.03 1.51 -1.99
C GLU A 113 -1.17 0.74 -3.01
N HIS A 114 -0.97 1.31 -4.20
CA HIS A 114 -0.14 0.70 -5.23
C HIS A 114 1.35 0.68 -4.87
N LEU A 115 1.87 1.68 -4.15
CA LEU A 115 3.26 1.68 -3.67
C LEU A 115 3.51 0.56 -2.67
N TYR A 116 2.57 0.29 -1.76
CA TYR A 116 2.70 -0.82 -0.81
C TYR A 116 2.63 -2.18 -1.51
N VAL A 117 1.72 -2.37 -2.46
CA VAL A 117 1.70 -3.60 -3.27
C VAL A 117 3.01 -3.76 -4.06
N GLY A 118 3.51 -2.68 -4.66
CA GLY A 118 4.81 -2.68 -5.34
C GLY A 118 5.95 -3.05 -4.40
N LEU A 119 5.95 -2.56 -3.16
CA LEU A 119 6.96 -2.87 -2.15
C LEU A 119 6.94 -4.34 -1.73
N ASP A 120 5.75 -4.92 -1.57
CA ASP A 120 5.57 -6.33 -1.21
C ASP A 120 6.02 -7.28 -2.33
N LEU A 121 5.82 -6.88 -3.59
CA LEU A 121 6.23 -7.63 -4.77
C LEU A 121 7.68 -7.35 -5.20
N ALA A 122 8.31 -6.32 -4.64
CA ALA A 122 9.63 -5.87 -5.06
C ALA A 122 10.68 -6.98 -4.90
N PRO A 123 11.65 -7.07 -5.83
CA PRO A 123 12.79 -7.94 -5.64
C PRO A 123 13.56 -7.53 -4.37
N ASN A 124 14.30 -8.48 -3.78
CA ASN A 124 15.22 -8.19 -2.68
C ASN A 124 16.50 -7.46 -3.16
N GLU A 125 16.34 -6.52 -4.09
CA GLU A 125 17.37 -5.63 -4.58
C GLU A 125 17.25 -4.29 -3.82
N PRO A 126 18.31 -3.82 -3.15
CA PRO A 126 18.23 -2.62 -2.31
C PRO A 126 17.82 -1.35 -3.08
N ARG A 127 18.28 -1.20 -4.32
CA ARG A 127 17.97 -0.04 -5.16
C ARG A 127 16.48 0.07 -5.46
N THR A 128 15.86 -1.03 -5.92
CA THR A 128 14.43 -1.06 -6.25
C THR A 128 13.56 -0.74 -5.03
N ARG A 129 13.87 -1.34 -3.87
CA ARG A 129 13.14 -1.04 -2.63
C ARG A 129 13.36 0.41 -2.18
N SER A 130 14.58 0.94 -2.34
CA SER A 130 14.88 2.36 -2.06
C SER A 130 14.02 3.30 -2.92
N ASP A 131 13.86 3.02 -4.22
CA ASP A 131 13.03 3.83 -5.11
C ASP A 131 11.55 3.85 -4.69
N ILE A 132 11.03 2.72 -4.22
CA ILE A 132 9.65 2.63 -3.72
C ILE A 132 9.50 3.39 -2.40
N TYR A 133 10.40 3.22 -1.43
CA TYR A 133 10.39 3.99 -0.18
C TYR A 133 10.49 5.50 -0.44
N ARG A 134 11.32 5.91 -1.40
CA ARG A 134 11.41 7.30 -1.82
C ARG A 134 10.08 7.81 -2.37
N SER A 135 9.39 7.06 -3.23
CA SER A 135 8.08 7.49 -3.74
C SER A 135 6.98 7.50 -2.67
N ILE A 136 7.04 6.61 -1.67
CA ILE A 136 6.18 6.70 -0.47
C ILE A 136 6.47 8.00 0.28
N ALA A 137 7.74 8.35 0.48
CA ALA A 137 8.12 9.59 1.13
C ALA A 137 7.63 10.84 0.37
N GLU A 138 7.82 10.87 -0.96
CA GLU A 138 7.31 11.94 -1.82
C GLU A 138 5.78 12.08 -1.72
N CYS A 139 5.05 10.96 -1.68
CA CYS A 139 3.60 10.97 -1.52
C CYS A 139 3.17 11.55 -0.16
N LEU A 140 3.81 11.11 0.92
CA LEU A 140 3.56 11.61 2.27
C LEU A 140 3.93 13.09 2.42
N GLU A 141 5.01 13.53 1.77
CA GLU A 141 5.43 14.94 1.72
C GLU A 141 4.32 15.81 1.09
N LEU A 142 3.75 15.37 -0.04
CA LEU A 142 2.65 16.07 -0.72
C LEU A 142 1.35 16.09 0.09
N GLN A 143 1.15 15.10 0.96
CA GLN A 143 0.04 15.06 1.92
C GLN A 143 0.30 15.86 3.21
N GLY A 144 1.49 16.46 3.36
CA GLY A 144 1.89 17.21 4.56
C GLY A 144 2.31 16.35 5.75
N GLU A 145 2.43 15.03 5.58
CA GLU A 145 2.85 14.09 6.62
C GLU A 145 4.39 14.05 6.76
N LEU A 146 4.99 15.21 7.06
CA LEU A 146 6.43 15.46 6.95
C LEU A 146 7.29 14.49 7.79
N ALA A 147 6.86 14.16 9.01
CA ALA A 147 7.60 13.24 9.87
C ALA A 147 7.64 11.80 9.29
N ARG A 148 6.53 11.34 8.70
CA ARG A 148 6.49 10.03 8.03
C ARG A 148 7.26 10.07 6.71
N ALA A 149 7.22 11.19 5.98
CA ALA A 149 8.01 11.38 4.78
C ALA A 149 9.52 11.29 5.10
N GLU A 150 10.00 11.97 6.13
CA GLU A 150 11.38 11.91 6.58
C GLU A 150 11.83 10.48 6.90
N LEU A 151 11.02 9.72 7.66
CA LEU A 151 11.33 8.33 7.99
C LEU A 151 11.51 7.48 6.72
N ASN A 152 10.65 7.66 5.72
CA ASN A 152 10.71 6.91 4.47
C ASN A 152 11.90 7.33 3.59
N TYR A 153 12.24 8.63 3.53
CA TYR A 153 13.46 9.08 2.85
C TYR A 153 14.72 8.50 3.51
N ARG A 154 14.80 8.50 4.85
CA ARG A 154 15.90 7.87 5.59
C ARG A 154 15.97 6.36 5.32
N THR A 155 14.83 5.68 5.27
CA THR A 155 14.77 4.25 4.93
C THR A 155 15.27 4.00 3.50
N ALA A 156 14.87 4.83 2.54
CA ALA A 156 15.37 4.76 1.17
C ALA A 156 16.90 4.94 1.10
N LEU A 157 17.47 5.86 1.88
CA LEU A 157 18.91 6.10 1.94
C LEU A 157 19.68 5.00 2.68
N ASN A 158 19.08 4.35 3.68
CA ASN A 158 19.68 3.18 4.33
C ASN A 158 19.80 2.00 3.36
N LEU A 159 18.85 1.84 2.45
CA LEU A 159 18.88 0.79 1.43
C LEU A 159 19.81 1.12 0.27
N PHE A 160 19.80 2.38 -0.18
CA PHE A 160 20.65 2.84 -1.26
C PHE A 160 21.17 4.26 -0.96
N PRO A 161 22.34 4.37 -0.30
CA PRO A 161 22.92 5.65 0.10
C PRO A 161 23.22 6.60 -1.05
N GLU A 162 23.36 6.10 -2.28
CA GLU A 162 23.61 6.90 -3.48
C GLU A 162 22.34 7.45 -4.16
N SER A 163 21.17 7.28 -3.53
CA SER A 163 19.91 7.84 -4.04
C SER A 163 19.91 9.38 -3.95
N THR A 164 20.39 10.05 -4.99
CA THR A 164 20.32 11.52 -5.10
C THR A 164 18.91 12.05 -4.90
N PRO A 165 17.85 11.45 -5.50
CA PRO A 165 16.49 11.93 -5.29
C PRO A 165 16.03 11.83 -3.82
N ALA A 166 16.43 10.79 -3.08
CA ALA A 166 16.09 10.66 -1.66
C ALA A 166 16.90 11.64 -0.79
N LYS A 167 18.18 11.89 -1.10
CA LYS A 167 18.98 12.94 -0.45
C LYS A 167 18.32 14.32 -0.60
N GLN A 168 17.89 14.64 -1.82
CA GLN A 168 17.19 15.89 -2.13
C GLN A 168 15.87 16.01 -1.39
N GLY A 169 15.08 14.92 -1.32
CA GLY A 169 13.83 14.90 -0.56
C GLY A 169 14.04 15.17 0.93
N LEU A 170 15.01 14.49 1.54
CA LEU A 170 15.34 14.70 2.95
C LEU A 170 15.83 16.13 3.23
N ALA A 171 16.70 16.67 2.37
CA ALA A 171 17.19 18.03 2.51
C ALA A 171 16.05 19.06 2.48
N ARG A 172 15.10 18.93 1.54
CA ARG A 172 13.92 19.81 1.47
C ARG A 172 13.08 19.80 2.75
N LEU A 173 12.97 18.65 3.43
CA LEU A 173 12.22 18.57 4.69
C LEU A 173 12.97 19.24 5.85
N GLN A 174 14.29 19.08 5.91
CA GLN A 174 15.13 19.68 6.93
C GLN A 174 15.14 21.21 6.84
N ASP A 175 15.17 21.74 5.62
CA ASP A 175 15.09 23.18 5.39
C ASP A 175 13.74 23.75 5.88
N ARG A 176 12.63 23.01 5.68
CA ARG A 176 11.30 23.42 6.17
C ARG A 176 11.23 23.46 7.70
N ASP A 177 11.79 22.45 8.38
CA ASP A 177 11.79 22.39 9.85
C ASP A 177 12.55 23.58 10.47
N GLN A 178 13.66 24.00 9.83
CA GLN A 178 14.46 25.14 10.31
C GLN A 178 13.77 26.50 10.14
N THR A 179 12.79 26.60 9.24
CA THR A 179 12.04 27.85 9.02
C THR A 179 10.88 28.08 10.00
N ILE A 180 10.54 27.07 10.81
CA ILE A 180 9.52 27.19 11.85
C ILE A 180 10.22 27.52 13.18
N PRO A 181 10.10 28.76 13.71
CA PRO A 181 10.66 29.07 15.02
C PRO A 181 10.01 28.19 16.10
N ARG A 182 10.85 27.55 16.92
CA ARG A 182 10.44 26.69 18.04
C ARG A 182 9.86 27.48 19.21
#